data_AF-A0A317FAE0-F1
#
_entry.id   AF-A0A317FAE0-F1
#
_cell.length_a   1.000
_cell.length_b   1.000
_cell.length_c   1.000
_cell.angle_alpha   90.00
_cell.angle_beta   90.00
_cell.angle_gamma   90.00
#
_symmetry.space_group_name_H-M   'P 1'
#
loop_
_entity.id
_entity.type
_entity.pdbx_description
1 polymer ?
#
loop_
_entity_poly.entity_id
_entity_poly.type
_entity_poly.pdbx_seq_one_letter_code
_entity_poly.pdbx_strand_id
1 'polypeptide(L)' 'MTLPGAPCPPRSSLDLAHSPTSSPEMEALRRRVWREQGVVSLAIEDITDDWVRQVVINEATRRWGPRNGGGQHGR' A
#
# COMPACT_ATOMS: atom_id res chain seq x y z
N MET A 1 38.05 -4.92 3.80
CA MET A 1 37.57 -6.23 3.29
C MET A 1 36.07 -6.25 3.45
N THR A 2 35.31 -6.20 2.35
CA THR A 2 33.84 -6.18 2.37
C THR A 2 33.35 -7.61 2.19
N LEU A 3 32.52 -8.11 3.10
CA LEU A 3 31.98 -9.47 3.02
C LEU A 3 30.92 -9.53 1.91
N PRO A 4 30.95 -10.53 1.02
CA PRO A 4 29.88 -10.73 0.04
C PRO A 4 28.54 -10.97 0.77
N GLY A 5 27.53 -10.14 0.49
CA GLY A 5 26.20 -10.24 1.10
C GLY A 5 25.97 -9.35 2.33
N ALA A 6 26.94 -8.50 2.72
CA ALA A 6 26.70 -7.51 3.76
C ALA A 6 25.66 -6.47 3.32
N PRO A 7 24.78 -6.00 4.23
CA PRO A 7 23.84 -4.92 3.91
C PRO A 7 24.60 -3.68 3.44
N CYS A 8 24.11 -3.06 2.35
CA CYS A 8 24.68 -1.83 1.84
C CYS A 8 24.61 -0.73 2.92
N PRO A 9 25.69 0.03 3.14
CA PRO A 9 25.64 1.15 4.05
C PRO A 9 24.64 2.21 3.52
N PRO A 10 23.98 2.94 4.44
CA PRO A 10 23.05 4.01 4.07
C PRO A 10 23.76 5.03 3.18
N ARG A 11 23.07 5.51 2.14
CA ARG A 11 23.66 6.44 1.15
C ARG A 11 23.78 7.87 1.69
N SER A 12 23.13 8.17 2.81
CA SER A 12 23.06 9.50 3.41
C SER A 12 22.67 9.44 4.90
N SER A 13 22.93 10.51 5.66
CA SER A 13 22.38 10.69 7.01
C SER A 13 20.85 10.71 7.04
N LEU A 14 20.18 11.01 5.92
CA LEU A 14 18.73 10.90 5.77
C LEU A 14 18.24 9.44 5.70
N ASP A 15 19.06 8.53 5.15
CA ASP A 15 18.75 7.09 5.09
C ASP A 15 18.76 6.47 6.52
N LEU A 16 19.52 7.05 7.45
CA LEU A 16 19.52 6.63 8.86
C LEU A 16 18.25 7.06 9.60
N ALA A 17 17.57 8.11 9.13
CA ALA A 17 16.41 8.71 9.79
C ALA A 17 15.06 8.25 9.19
N HIS A 18 15.08 7.47 8.11
CA HIS A 18 13.86 6.97 7.50
C HIS A 18 13.27 5.83 8.32
N SER A 19 12.53 6.20 9.38
CA SER A 19 11.61 5.27 10.01
C SER A 19 10.53 4.93 8.98
N PRO A 20 10.21 3.65 8.75
CA PRO A 20 9.08 3.29 7.89
C PRO A 20 7.84 4.00 8.45
N THR A 21 7.12 4.75 7.60
CA THR A 21 5.94 5.49 8.03
C THR A 21 5.02 4.55 8.80
N SER A 22 4.82 4.85 10.07
CA SER A 22 4.10 3.94 10.96
C SER A 22 2.63 3.87 10.54
N SER A 23 1.96 2.75 10.86
CA SER A 23 0.52 2.60 10.60
C SER A 23 -0.34 3.81 11.06
N PRO A 24 -0.14 4.40 12.26
CA PRO A 24 -0.91 5.58 12.68
C PRO A 24 -0.59 6.83 11.85
N GLU A 25 0.66 7.02 11.42
CA GLU A 25 1.03 8.13 10.54
C GLU A 25 0.39 7.99 9.16
N MET A 26 0.36 6.77 8.62
CA MET A 26 -0.34 6.46 7.36
C MET A 26 -1.84 6.72 7.46
N GLU A 27 -2.47 6.36 8.59
CA GLU A 27 -3.88 6.64 8.86
C GLU A 27 -4.15 8.15 8.95
N ALA A 28 -3.30 8.91 9.64
CA ALA A 28 -3.40 10.36 9.70
C ALA A 28 -3.26 11.01 8.30
N LEU A 29 -2.33 10.51 7.48
CA LEU A 29 -2.17 10.95 6.09
C LEU A 29 -3.41 10.66 5.26
N ARG A 30 -3.97 9.44 5.33
CA ARG A 30 -5.19 9.06 4.62
C ARG A 30 -6.37 9.95 5.01
N ARG A 31 -6.54 10.24 6.31
CA ARG A 31 -7.58 11.17 6.79
C ARG A 31 -7.39 12.58 6.26
N ARG A 32 -6.16 13.08 6.21
CA ARG A 32 -5.87 14.41 5.67
C ARG A 32 -6.17 14.49 4.18
N VAL A 33 -5.70 13.52 3.39
CA VAL A 33 -5.96 13.43 1.95
C VAL A 33 -7.46 13.36 1.66
N TRP A 34 -8.23 12.61 2.45
CA TRP A 34 -9.68 12.60 2.33
C TRP A 34 -10.29 13.98 2.53
N ARG A 35 -9.91 14.67 3.61
CA ARG A 35 -10.47 16.00 3.95
C ARG A 35 -10.10 17.07 2.94
N GLU A 36 -8.88 17.04 2.42
CA GLU A 36 -8.34 18.10 1.57
C GLU A 36 -8.57 17.85 0.07
N GLN A 37 -8.57 16.58 -0.36
CA GLN A 37 -8.56 16.21 -1.79
C GLN A 37 -9.74 15.33 -2.18
N GLY A 38 -10.52 14.82 -1.22
CA GLY A 38 -11.63 13.91 -1.50
C GLY A 38 -11.20 12.53 -2.00
N VAL A 39 -9.92 12.16 -1.82
CA VAL A 39 -9.37 10.86 -2.22
C VAL A 39 -9.20 9.99 -0.98
N VAL A 40 -9.58 8.71 -1.08
CA VAL A 40 -9.41 7.74 0.00
C VAL A 40 -8.61 6.53 -0.51
N SER A 41 -7.69 6.03 0.32
CA SER A 41 -7.00 4.77 0.11
C SER A 41 -7.45 3.81 1.20
N LEU A 42 -8.11 2.71 0.83
CA LEU A 42 -8.62 1.69 1.73
C LEU A 42 -8.07 0.34 1.30
N ALA A 43 -7.72 -0.52 2.27
CA ALA A 43 -7.49 -1.91 1.96
C ALA A 43 -8.83 -2.58 1.60
N ILE A 44 -8.81 -3.52 0.66
CA ILE A 44 -10.05 -4.16 0.17
C ILE A 44 -10.70 -5.01 1.27
N GLU A 45 -9.86 -5.61 2.11
CA GLU A 45 -10.21 -6.36 3.31
C GLU A 45 -10.86 -5.51 4.40
N ASP A 46 -10.60 -4.21 4.44
CA ASP A 46 -11.19 -3.29 5.43
C ASP A 46 -12.60 -2.82 5.03
N ILE A 47 -13.01 -3.04 3.78
CA ILE A 47 -14.36 -2.73 3.32
C ILE A 47 -15.28 -3.82 3.87
N THR A 48 -16.19 -3.47 4.78
CA THR A 48 -17.07 -4.43 5.46
C THR A 48 -18.24 -4.88 4.59
N ASP A 49 -18.77 -3.99 3.75
CA ASP A 49 -19.87 -4.31 2.84
C ASP A 49 -19.36 -5.08 1.61
N ASP A 50 -19.91 -6.27 1.39
CA ASP A 50 -19.48 -7.17 0.33
C ASP A 50 -19.75 -6.62 -1.08
N TRP A 51 -20.84 -5.89 -1.25
CA TRP A 51 -21.20 -5.30 -2.54
C TRP A 51 -20.27 -4.14 -2.88
N VAL A 52 -20.03 -3.21 -1.95
CA VAL A 52 -19.10 -2.08 -2.12
C VAL A 52 -17.71 -2.61 -2.41
N ARG A 53 -17.26 -3.65 -1.70
CA ARG A 53 -15.97 -4.28 -1.94
C ARG A 53 -15.85 -4.74 -3.39
N GLN A 54 -16.85 -5.46 -3.88
CA GLN A 54 -16.84 -5.98 -5.25
C GLN A 54 -16.91 -4.86 -6.30
N VAL A 55 -17.70 -3.82 -6.07
CA VAL A 55 -17.78 -2.65 -6.97
C VAL A 55 -16.43 -1.95 -7.09
N VAL A 56 -15.72 -1.74 -5.98
CA VAL A 56 -14.38 -1.12 -5.98
C VAL A 56 -13.37 -2.00 -6.73
N ILE A 57 -13.38 -3.32 -6.50
CA ILE A 57 -12.52 -4.26 -7.22
C ILE A 57 -12.79 -4.21 -8.73
N ASN A 58 -14.07 -4.23 -9.12
CA ASN A 58 -14.48 -4.18 -10.52
C ASN A 58 -14.01 -2.88 -11.18
N GLU A 59 -14.20 -1.74 -10.52
CA GLU A 59 -13.80 -0.45 -11.08
C GLU A 59 -12.27 -0.33 -11.18
N ALA A 60 -11.54 -0.84 -10.19
CA ALA A 60 -10.09 -0.90 -10.25
C ALA A 60 -9.59 -1.81 -11.38
N THR A 61 -10.21 -2.98 -11.55
CA THR A 61 -9.86 -3.94 -12.61
C THR A 61 -10.16 -3.37 -13.99
N ARG A 62 -11.30 -2.68 -14.15
CA ARG A 62 -11.67 -2.01 -15.40
C ARG A 62 -10.67 -0.91 -15.78
N ARG A 63 -10.16 -0.17 -14.80
CA ARG A 63 -9.28 1.00 -15.04
C ARG A 63 -7.80 0.63 -15.18
N TRP A 64 -7.31 -0.35 -14.42
CA TRP A 64 -5.88 -0.67 -14.34
C TRP A 64 -5.53 -2.12 -14.69
N GLY A 65 -6.53 -2.96 -14.99
CA GLY A 65 -6.35 -4.39 -15.21
C GLY A 65 -6.36 -5.21 -13.91
N PRO A 66 -6.28 -6.54 -14.02
CA PRO A 66 -6.33 -7.45 -12.87
C PRO A 66 -5.12 -7.26 -11.95
N ARG A 67 -5.29 -7.49 -10.64
CA ARG A 67 -4.18 -7.46 -9.68
C ARG A 67 -3.16 -8.56 -10.02
N ASN A 68 -1.88 -8.19 -10.13
CA ASN A 68 -0.74 -9.10 -10.22
C ASN A 68 -0.63 -9.90 -8.92
N GLY A 69 -1.36 -11.01 -8.82
CA GLY A 69 -1.50 -11.78 -7.57
C GLY A 69 -2.75 -12.65 -7.51
N GLY A 70 -3.69 -12.50 -8.45
CA GLY A 70 -4.84 -13.40 -8.63
C GLY A 70 -4.48 -14.77 -9.22
N GLY A 71 -3.32 -15.32 -8.86
CA GLY A 71 -3.00 -16.72 -9.12
C GLY A 71 -3.91 -17.59 -8.27
N GLN A 72 -5.00 -18.07 -8.87
CA GLN A 72 -5.89 -19.08 -8.31
C GLN A 72 -5.06 -20.23 -7.73
N HIS A 73 -4.99 -20.31 -6.40
CA HIS A 73 -4.59 -21.55 -5.73
C HIS A 73 -5.77 -22.51 -5.86
N GLY A 74 -5.59 -23.56 -6.67
CA GLY A 74 -6.47 -24.73 -6.67
C GLY A 74 -7.24 -24.94 -7.95
N ARG A 75 -6.62 -25.63 -8.91
CA ARG A 75 -7.23 -26.81 -9.53
C ARG A 75 -6.15 -27.75 -10.05
#